data_AF-A0A5D0UKR2-F1
#
_entry.id   AF-A0A5D0UKR2-F1
#
_cell.length_a   1.000
_cell.length_b   1.000
_cell.length_c   1.000
_cell.angle_alpha   90.00
_cell.angle_beta   90.00
_cell.angle_gamma   90.00
#
_symmetry.space_group_name_H-M   'P 1'
#
loop_
_entity.id
_entity.type
_entity.pdbx_description
1 polymer ?
#
loop_
_entity_poly.entity_id
_entity_poly.type
_entity_poly.pdbx_seq_one_letter_code
_entity_poly.pdbx_strand_id
1 'polypeptide(L)'
;MILALEYHRSPARYLAAARLPGRLRSAAVPSLAPLRLTNRPVPSMPGPGWVRLRTILSGICGSDLAMAAGKVSPYLGPLTSMPFVPGHEVLAELMDDVRMDDGTDLRAGTRVVIDPVLPCRARGTGPCPSCASGHENRCDHVNAGRISAGLQTGFCADTGGGWSERLVAHRSQLHRVPDALPSERAVLAEPLACAVRSVRRIDVPRGTSIVVVGAGTVGLLTVLALRELTPAGPITVIARHPGQRRRAIALGATETIAPQAALRGLRRITGGSLVRPELGPGYLLGGADIVVECTGGEGLDTALRLVRGGGTVLLSGMPGKPADLTPAWFRELNIVGSYASRGADDFGAALDLASHDALAGFVDSVYPLTRWRDALSHALSAGRSGSVKIAFDPRNGDRYAQNGDSAEPAALPAHTRSTTTSASTTTSTSDTASTGDTDHLDREGADG
;
A
#
# COMPACT_ATOMS: atom_id res chain seq x y z
N MET A 1 -5.46 -1.65 31.83
CA MET A 1 -5.43 -0.57 30.82
C MET A 1 -4.36 -0.90 29.80
N ILE A 2 -4.49 -0.44 28.56
CA ILE A 2 -3.50 -0.57 27.48
C ILE A 2 -3.32 0.77 26.79
N LEU A 3 -2.13 1.03 26.28
CA LEU A 3 -1.84 2.17 25.41
C LEU A 3 -2.41 1.92 24.01
N ALA A 4 -3.11 2.92 23.47
CA ALA A 4 -3.70 2.88 22.14
C ALA A 4 -3.71 4.26 21.48
N LEU A 5 -3.61 4.29 20.16
CA LEU A 5 -3.89 5.49 19.37
C LEU A 5 -5.32 5.42 18.84
N GLU A 6 -6.18 6.29 19.33
CA GLU A 6 -7.62 6.27 19.06
C GLU A 6 -8.02 7.38 18.10
N TYR A 7 -8.84 7.05 17.10
CA TYR A 7 -9.46 7.98 16.18
C TYR A 7 -10.86 8.37 16.68
N HIS A 8 -11.11 9.67 16.72
CA HIS A 8 -12.35 10.23 17.26
C HIS A 8 -13.09 11.06 16.21
N ARG A 9 -14.40 11.25 16.43
CA ARG A 9 -15.21 12.12 15.59
C ARG A 9 -14.88 13.58 15.90
N SER A 10 -14.33 14.30 14.92
CA SER A 10 -14.13 15.73 15.02
C SER A 10 -14.32 16.38 13.64
N PRO A 11 -15.52 16.90 13.34
CA PRO A 11 -15.80 17.54 12.05
C PRO A 11 -14.84 18.69 11.74
N ALA A 12 -14.49 19.50 12.74
CA ALA A 12 -13.57 20.62 12.59
C ALA A 12 -12.16 20.17 12.17
N ARG A 13 -11.59 19.18 12.88
CA ARG A 13 -10.27 18.62 12.56
C ARG A 13 -10.25 17.91 11.21
N TYR A 14 -11.30 17.14 10.93
CA TYR A 14 -11.48 16.48 9.63
C TYR A 14 -11.46 17.50 8.48
N LEU A 15 -12.26 18.57 8.58
CA LEU A 15 -12.32 19.62 7.57
C LEU A 15 -11.00 20.40 7.44
N ALA A 16 -10.31 20.66 8.55
CA ALA A 16 -9.01 21.31 8.55
C ALA A 16 -7.96 20.45 7.82
N ALA A 17 -7.88 19.15 8.14
CA ALA A 17 -6.98 18.21 7.48
C ALA A 17 -7.31 18.03 5.99
N ALA A 18 -8.60 17.91 5.65
CA ALA A 18 -9.08 17.72 4.27
C ALA A 18 -8.70 18.89 3.33
N ARG A 19 -8.61 20.11 3.86
CA ARG A 19 -8.27 21.32 3.09
C ARG A 19 -6.77 21.58 2.98
N LEU A 20 -5.91 20.76 3.61
CA LEU A 20 -4.47 20.95 3.54
C LEU A 20 -3.91 20.75 2.11
N PRO A 21 -3.11 21.71 1.61
CA PRO A 21 -2.33 21.52 0.39
C PRO A 21 -1.38 20.33 0.52
N GLY A 22 -1.21 19.57 -0.57
CA GLY A 22 -0.40 18.34 -0.57
C GLY A 22 1.02 18.52 -0.01
N ARG A 23 1.67 19.66 -0.30
CA ARG A 23 3.03 19.98 0.15
C ARG A 23 3.17 20.14 1.67
N LEU A 24 2.09 20.49 2.37
CA LEU A 24 2.10 20.71 3.83
C LEU A 24 1.65 19.48 4.62
N ARG A 25 1.18 18.41 3.95
CA ARG A 25 0.52 17.29 4.63
C ARG A 25 1.42 16.58 5.61
N SER A 26 2.66 16.26 5.23
CA SER A 26 3.58 15.53 6.11
C SER A 26 3.93 16.31 7.39
N ALA A 27 3.84 17.64 7.39
CA ALA A 27 4.11 18.47 8.55
C ALA A 27 2.84 18.75 9.40
N ALA A 28 1.68 18.93 8.74
CA ALA A 28 0.48 19.43 9.40
C ALA A 28 -0.55 18.34 9.78
N VAL A 29 -0.67 17.26 9.00
CA VAL A 29 -1.61 16.15 9.29
C VAL A 29 -1.40 15.55 10.67
N PRO A 30 -0.18 15.26 11.14
CA PRO A 30 0.03 14.68 12.48
C PRO A 30 -0.57 15.51 13.63
N SER A 31 -0.64 16.83 13.47
CA SER A 31 -1.20 17.74 14.49
C SER A 31 -2.70 17.95 14.33
N LEU A 32 -3.21 17.86 13.11
CA LEU A 32 -4.62 18.10 12.79
C LEU A 32 -5.47 16.82 12.77
N ALA A 33 -4.86 15.65 12.59
CA ALA A 33 -5.57 14.38 12.58
C ALA A 33 -6.35 14.22 13.88
N PRO A 34 -7.61 13.77 13.86
CA PRO A 34 -8.40 13.55 15.05
C PRO A 34 -8.01 12.22 15.74
N LEU A 35 -6.71 12.05 15.95
CA LEU A 35 -6.09 10.95 16.67
C LEU A 35 -5.65 11.41 18.06
N ARG A 36 -5.78 10.54 19.06
CA ARG A 36 -5.33 10.79 20.43
C ARG A 36 -4.69 9.54 21.00
N LEU A 37 -3.49 9.68 21.56
CA LEU A 37 -2.88 8.62 22.36
C LEU A 37 -3.62 8.55 23.70
N THR A 38 -4.09 7.36 24.07
CA THR A 38 -4.96 7.15 25.23
C THR A 38 -4.59 5.86 25.96
N ASN A 39 -4.87 5.82 27.25
CA ASN A 39 -4.92 4.59 28.03
C ASN A 39 -6.39 4.15 28.10
N ARG A 40 -6.69 2.96 27.57
CA ARG A 40 -8.07 2.43 27.54
C ARG A 40 -8.14 1.00 28.07
N PRO A 41 -9.33 0.50 28.45
CA PRO A 41 -9.51 -0.92 28.73
C PRO A 41 -9.17 -1.76 27.48
N VAL A 42 -8.70 -2.98 27.71
CA VAL A 42 -8.58 -3.99 26.63
C VAL A 42 -9.98 -4.24 26.06
N PRO A 43 -10.16 -4.35 24.73
CA PRO A 43 -11.46 -4.71 24.15
C PRO A 43 -12.02 -5.98 24.78
N SER A 44 -13.30 -5.97 25.14
CA SER A 44 -13.99 -7.16 25.63
C SER A 44 -14.24 -8.14 24.49
N MET A 45 -14.28 -9.43 24.79
CA MET A 45 -14.57 -10.48 23.81
C MET A 45 -16.02 -10.37 23.31
N PRO A 46 -16.26 -10.14 22.00
CA PRO A 46 -17.63 -10.02 21.48
C PRO A 46 -18.45 -11.32 21.55
N GLY A 47 -17.79 -12.47 21.66
CA GLY A 47 -18.48 -13.75 21.78
C GLY A 47 -17.54 -14.96 21.57
N PRO A 48 -18.12 -16.16 21.38
CA PRO A 48 -17.37 -17.37 21.09
C PRO A 48 -16.47 -17.22 19.85
N GLY A 49 -15.34 -17.92 19.86
CA GLY A 49 -14.38 -17.90 18.75
C GLY A 49 -13.49 -16.65 18.69
N TRP A 50 -13.80 -15.60 19.44
CA TRP A 50 -12.88 -14.47 19.60
C TRP A 50 -11.74 -14.83 20.54
N VAL A 51 -10.56 -14.26 20.28
CA VAL A 51 -9.35 -14.46 21.10
C VAL A 51 -8.63 -13.13 21.35
N ARG A 52 -7.81 -13.08 22.41
CA ARG A 52 -6.98 -11.91 22.73
C ARG A 52 -5.62 -12.02 22.07
N LEU A 53 -5.13 -10.89 21.57
CA LEU A 53 -3.86 -10.79 20.87
C LEU A 53 -2.99 -9.71 21.51
N ARG A 54 -1.68 -9.98 21.59
CA ARG A 54 -0.66 -8.98 21.88
C ARG A 54 -0.03 -8.52 20.57
N THR A 55 -0.14 -7.24 20.24
CA THR A 55 0.41 -6.71 18.99
C THR A 55 1.93 -6.72 19.02
N ILE A 56 2.56 -7.23 17.95
CA ILE A 56 4.01 -7.20 17.76
C ILE A 56 4.37 -6.03 16.84
N LEU A 57 3.79 -6.00 15.64
CA LEU A 57 3.95 -4.92 14.68
C LEU A 57 2.61 -4.57 14.06
N SER A 58 2.42 -3.28 13.77
CA SER A 58 1.30 -2.84 12.94
C SER A 58 1.74 -1.87 11.87
N GLY A 59 1.56 -2.25 10.61
CA GLY A 59 1.86 -1.40 9.47
C GLY A 59 0.92 -0.18 9.38
N ILE A 60 1.43 0.89 8.79
CA ILE A 60 0.65 2.09 8.45
C ILE A 60 0.24 1.98 6.98
N CYS A 61 -1.07 1.86 6.73
CA CYS A 61 -1.62 1.75 5.39
C CYS A 61 -1.95 3.13 4.79
N GLY A 62 -2.05 3.19 3.45
CA GLY A 62 -2.50 4.39 2.76
C GLY A 62 -3.92 4.82 3.15
N SER A 63 -4.79 3.87 3.51
CA SER A 63 -6.14 4.13 4.03
C SER A 63 -6.11 4.81 5.41
N ASP A 64 -5.18 4.44 6.29
CA ASP A 64 -4.99 5.11 7.59
C ASP A 64 -4.51 6.55 7.39
N LEU A 65 -3.60 6.77 6.43
CA LEU A 65 -3.13 8.12 6.08
C LEU A 65 -4.24 8.97 5.45
N ALA A 66 -5.06 8.38 4.58
CA ALA A 66 -6.22 9.04 4.00
C ALA A 66 -7.23 9.41 5.11
N MET A 67 -7.45 8.53 6.08
CA MET A 67 -8.30 8.80 7.24
C MET A 67 -7.75 9.96 8.07
N ALA A 68 -6.48 9.91 8.46
CA ALA A 68 -5.82 10.97 9.21
C ALA A 68 -5.85 12.32 8.47
N ALA A 69 -5.77 12.31 7.15
CA ALA A 69 -5.81 13.49 6.29
C ALA A 69 -7.24 13.96 5.91
N GLY A 70 -8.30 13.30 6.39
CA GLY A 70 -9.68 13.63 6.03
C GLY A 70 -10.01 13.44 4.54
N LYS A 71 -9.46 12.37 3.94
CA LYS A 71 -9.56 12.04 2.50
C LYS A 71 -10.29 10.73 2.20
N VAL A 72 -10.79 10.05 3.23
CA VAL A 72 -11.64 8.87 3.03
C VAL A 72 -12.98 9.28 2.44
N SER A 73 -13.51 8.47 1.54
CA SER A 73 -14.84 8.70 0.96
C SER A 73 -15.92 8.71 2.06
N PRO A 74 -16.81 9.73 2.10
CA PRO A 74 -17.95 9.73 3.01
C PRO A 74 -18.86 8.51 2.88
N TYR A 75 -18.84 7.83 1.72
CA TYR A 75 -19.53 6.56 1.48
C TYR A 75 -19.20 5.50 2.54
N LEU A 76 -17.96 5.48 3.04
CA LEU A 76 -17.53 4.51 4.04
C LEU A 76 -17.91 4.91 5.47
N GLY A 77 -18.39 6.13 5.70
CA GLY A 77 -18.71 6.65 7.03
C GLY A 77 -19.69 5.78 7.82
N PRO A 78 -20.87 5.45 7.27
CA PRO A 78 -21.85 4.55 7.92
C PRO A 78 -21.37 3.10 8.11
N LEU A 79 -20.26 2.72 7.47
CA LEU A 79 -19.68 1.37 7.53
C LEU A 79 -18.54 1.29 8.56
N THR A 80 -18.37 2.32 9.39
CA THR A 80 -17.39 2.38 10.48
C THR A 80 -18.08 2.78 11.78
N SER A 81 -17.49 2.43 12.93
CA SER A 81 -17.99 2.82 14.26
C SER A 81 -16.91 3.55 15.04
N MET A 82 -17.33 4.47 15.91
CA MET A 82 -16.45 5.45 16.57
C MET A 82 -16.71 5.51 18.07
N PRO A 83 -15.68 5.80 18.90
CA PRO A 83 -14.29 5.89 18.50
C PRO A 83 -13.68 4.51 18.22
N PHE A 84 -12.62 4.44 17.42
CA PHE A 84 -11.92 3.19 17.13
C PHE A 84 -10.41 3.35 17.16
N VAL A 85 -9.69 2.25 17.36
CA VAL A 85 -8.22 2.19 17.26
C VAL A 85 -7.88 1.75 15.83
N PRO A 86 -7.11 2.54 15.04
CA PRO A 86 -6.73 2.15 13.69
C PRO A 86 -5.66 1.05 13.64
N GLY A 87 -5.27 0.67 12.42
CA GLY A 87 -4.28 -0.37 12.14
C GLY A 87 -4.92 -1.71 11.82
N HIS A 88 -4.84 -2.10 10.54
CA HIS A 88 -5.37 -3.35 10.00
C HIS A 88 -4.27 -4.26 9.42
N GLU A 89 -3.04 -3.75 9.26
CA GLU A 89 -1.87 -4.54 8.90
C GLU A 89 -1.21 -5.06 10.18
N VAL A 90 -1.66 -6.20 10.71
CA VAL A 90 -1.29 -6.64 12.08
C VAL A 90 -0.53 -7.95 12.11
N LEU A 91 0.64 -7.93 12.75
CA LEU A 91 1.34 -9.10 13.27
C LEU A 91 1.18 -9.10 14.81
N ALA A 92 0.73 -10.22 15.36
CA ALA A 92 0.46 -10.36 16.78
C ALA A 92 0.84 -11.76 17.29
N GLU A 93 0.74 -11.91 18.61
CA GLU A 93 0.93 -13.15 19.34
C GLU A 93 -0.37 -13.54 20.04
N LEU A 94 -0.73 -14.82 19.97
CA LEU A 94 -1.85 -15.37 20.73
C LEU A 94 -1.60 -15.26 22.24
N MET A 95 -2.58 -14.75 22.98
CA MET A 95 -2.52 -14.72 24.45
C MET A 95 -3.09 -15.97 25.12
N ASP A 96 -3.97 -16.69 24.42
CA ASP A 96 -4.68 -17.86 24.91
C ASP A 96 -4.62 -18.96 23.83
N ASP A 97 -4.78 -20.23 24.22
CA ASP A 97 -4.89 -21.35 23.27
C ASP A 97 -6.18 -21.26 22.46
N VAL A 98 -6.13 -21.66 21.18
CA VAL A 98 -7.22 -21.53 20.22
C VAL A 98 -7.37 -22.80 19.39
N ARG A 99 -8.57 -23.37 19.38
CA ARG A 99 -8.98 -24.39 18.42
C ARG A 99 -9.56 -23.73 17.16
N MET A 100 -8.88 -23.95 16.04
CA MET A 100 -9.27 -23.47 14.71
C MET A 100 -10.43 -24.30 14.12
N ASP A 101 -11.09 -23.77 13.09
CA ASP A 101 -12.24 -24.43 12.46
C ASP A 101 -11.84 -25.72 11.70
N ASP A 102 -10.58 -25.85 11.29
CA ASP A 102 -10.01 -27.04 10.65
C ASP A 102 -9.57 -28.13 11.65
N GLY A 103 -9.77 -27.90 12.95
CA GLY A 103 -9.36 -28.80 14.03
C GLY A 103 -7.97 -28.54 14.59
N THR A 104 -7.18 -27.64 13.99
CA THR A 104 -5.82 -27.32 14.45
C THR A 104 -5.83 -26.59 15.80
N ASP A 105 -4.91 -26.95 16.69
CA ASP A 105 -4.65 -26.21 17.93
C ASP A 105 -3.51 -25.22 17.73
N LEU A 106 -3.78 -23.93 17.98
CA LEU A 106 -2.76 -22.90 18.11
C LEU A 106 -2.55 -22.60 19.59
N ARG A 107 -1.30 -22.66 20.06
CA ARG A 107 -0.96 -22.38 21.45
C ARG A 107 -0.76 -20.89 21.69
N ALA A 108 -1.01 -20.44 22.92
CA ALA A 108 -0.54 -19.14 23.38
C ALA A 108 0.95 -18.98 23.04
N GLY A 109 1.35 -17.79 22.60
CA GLY A 109 2.69 -17.54 22.07
C GLY A 109 2.85 -17.71 20.56
N THR A 110 1.88 -18.34 19.88
CA THR A 110 1.95 -18.48 18.42
C THR A 110 1.84 -17.12 17.74
N ARG A 111 2.76 -16.84 16.81
CA ARG A 111 2.69 -15.65 15.95
C ARG A 111 1.61 -15.83 14.89
N VAL A 112 0.74 -14.84 14.78
CA VAL A 112 -0.38 -14.81 13.83
C VAL A 112 -0.43 -13.45 13.14
N VAL A 113 -0.84 -13.46 11.88
CA VAL A 113 -1.33 -12.26 11.19
C VAL A 113 -2.85 -12.30 11.13
N ILE A 114 -3.46 -11.14 10.96
CA ILE A 114 -4.90 -10.97 10.98
C ILE A 114 -5.39 -10.65 9.57
N ASP A 115 -6.32 -11.43 9.04
CA ASP A 115 -7.22 -10.99 7.96
C ASP A 115 -8.20 -9.97 8.55
N PRO A 116 -8.07 -8.67 8.21
CA PRO A 116 -8.81 -7.65 8.93
C PRO A 116 -10.31 -7.69 8.59
N VAL A 117 -10.73 -8.41 7.54
CA VAL A 117 -12.14 -8.57 7.17
C VAL A 117 -12.98 -9.09 8.36
N LEU A 118 -14.14 -8.47 8.59
CA LEU A 118 -15.10 -8.84 9.64
C LEU A 118 -16.33 -9.56 9.07
N PRO A 119 -16.26 -10.88 8.79
CA PRO A 119 -17.33 -11.65 8.17
C PRO A 119 -18.52 -11.92 9.11
N CYS A 120 -19.61 -12.50 8.57
CA CYS A 120 -20.80 -12.90 9.33
C CYS A 120 -20.45 -13.76 10.56
N ARG A 121 -19.49 -14.69 10.42
CA ARG A 121 -19.02 -15.55 11.54
C ARG A 121 -18.41 -14.76 12.69
N ALA A 122 -17.55 -13.77 12.39
CA ALA A 122 -16.99 -12.88 13.42
C ALA A 122 -18.09 -12.05 14.11
N ARG A 123 -19.15 -11.71 13.36
CA ARG A 123 -20.31 -10.95 13.84
C ARG A 123 -21.32 -11.80 14.62
N GLY A 124 -21.20 -13.12 14.60
CA GLY A 124 -22.16 -14.03 15.22
C GLY A 124 -23.53 -14.00 14.53
N THR A 125 -23.57 -13.77 13.21
CA THR A 125 -24.80 -13.82 12.40
C THR A 125 -24.82 -15.01 11.46
N GLY A 126 -26.00 -15.38 10.95
CA GLY A 126 -26.10 -16.35 9.86
C GLY A 126 -25.40 -15.85 8.58
N PRO A 127 -24.87 -16.75 7.73
CA PRO A 127 -24.10 -16.35 6.56
C PRO A 127 -24.99 -15.62 5.54
N CYS A 128 -24.60 -14.40 5.15
CA CYS A 128 -25.20 -13.72 4.00
C CYS A 128 -24.76 -14.40 2.68
N PRO A 129 -25.38 -14.10 1.52
CA PRO A 129 -25.04 -14.72 0.24
C PRO A 129 -23.55 -14.63 -0.15
N SER A 130 -22.91 -13.49 0.12
CA SER A 130 -21.48 -13.32 -0.12
C SER A 130 -20.63 -14.21 0.79
N CYS A 131 -20.93 -14.27 2.10
CA CYS A 131 -20.20 -15.15 3.02
C CYS A 131 -20.45 -16.64 2.71
N ALA A 132 -21.69 -17.02 2.38
CA ALA A 132 -22.05 -18.38 2.03
C ALA A 132 -21.31 -18.90 0.77
N SER A 133 -20.95 -17.99 -0.14
CA SER A 133 -20.14 -18.31 -1.34
C SER A 133 -18.63 -18.13 -1.16
N GLY A 134 -18.15 -17.95 0.08
CA GLY A 134 -16.74 -17.76 0.40
C GLY A 134 -16.17 -16.39 0.05
N HIS A 135 -17.02 -15.39 -0.20
CA HIS A 135 -16.62 -14.01 -0.53
C HIS A 135 -16.81 -13.07 0.66
N GLU A 136 -16.13 -13.39 1.75
CA GLU A 136 -16.29 -12.72 3.03
C GLU A 136 -15.97 -11.22 3.03
N ASN A 137 -15.06 -10.78 2.16
CA ASN A 137 -14.75 -9.36 1.96
C ASN A 137 -15.92 -8.52 1.40
N ARG A 138 -16.99 -9.18 0.94
CA ARG A 138 -18.23 -8.54 0.46
C ARG A 138 -19.41 -8.84 1.39
N CYS A 139 -19.14 -9.04 2.67
CA CYS A 139 -20.17 -9.31 3.67
C CYS A 139 -21.25 -8.23 3.67
N ASP A 140 -22.53 -8.63 3.60
CA ASP A 140 -23.67 -7.70 3.63
C ASP A 140 -24.06 -7.32 5.07
N HIS A 141 -23.51 -8.00 6.07
CA HIS A 141 -23.77 -7.77 7.49
C HIS A 141 -22.75 -6.82 8.15
N VAL A 142 -22.05 -5.97 7.38
CA VAL A 142 -21.00 -5.06 7.85
C VAL A 142 -21.40 -4.12 9.00
N ASN A 143 -22.69 -3.91 9.22
CA ASN A 143 -23.29 -3.09 10.28
C ASN A 143 -24.26 -3.87 11.19
N ALA A 144 -24.17 -5.20 11.20
CA ALA A 144 -25.04 -6.07 11.98
C ALA A 144 -24.25 -7.03 12.87
N GLY A 145 -24.96 -7.67 13.80
CA GLY A 145 -24.43 -8.70 14.69
C GLY A 145 -23.96 -8.16 16.05
N ARG A 146 -23.04 -8.89 16.67
CA ARG A 146 -22.55 -8.65 18.05
C ARG A 146 -21.47 -7.59 18.16
N ILE A 147 -20.92 -7.15 17.03
CA ILE A 147 -19.97 -6.05 16.93
C ILE A 147 -20.60 -4.92 16.13
N SER A 148 -20.19 -3.71 16.44
CA SER A 148 -20.58 -2.47 15.79
C SER A 148 -20.20 -2.48 14.31
N ALA A 149 -20.73 -1.49 13.57
CA ALA A 149 -20.36 -1.29 12.18
C ALA A 149 -18.85 -1.20 11.99
N GLY A 150 -18.33 -1.89 10.99
CA GLY A 150 -16.89 -1.90 10.76
C GLY A 150 -16.55 -2.71 9.53
N LEU A 151 -15.97 -2.05 8.53
CA LEU A 151 -15.47 -2.71 7.33
C LEU A 151 -14.46 -3.81 7.66
N GLN A 152 -13.62 -3.54 8.66
CA GLN A 152 -12.49 -4.38 9.04
C GLN A 152 -12.02 -4.06 10.48
N THR A 153 -11.25 -4.96 11.10
CA THR A 153 -10.47 -4.68 12.31
C THR A 153 -9.62 -3.43 12.07
N GLY A 154 -9.54 -2.50 13.02
CA GLY A 154 -8.92 -1.18 12.78
C GLY A 154 -9.89 -0.11 12.25
N PHE A 155 -11.17 -0.43 12.00
CA PHE A 155 -12.25 0.52 11.70
C PHE A 155 -13.56 0.17 12.43
N CYS A 156 -13.45 -0.59 13.53
CA CYS A 156 -14.55 -1.01 14.39
C CYS A 156 -14.24 -0.64 15.84
N ALA A 157 -15.23 -0.11 16.56
CA ALA A 157 -15.09 0.32 17.95
C ALA A 157 -14.84 -0.84 18.93
N ASP A 158 -15.33 -2.04 18.60
CA ASP A 158 -15.38 -3.18 19.52
C ASP A 158 -14.18 -4.12 19.43
N THR A 159 -13.43 -4.10 18.32
CA THR A 159 -12.34 -5.05 18.06
C THR A 159 -10.97 -4.55 18.53
N GLY A 160 -10.81 -3.22 18.61
CA GLY A 160 -9.51 -2.57 18.60
C GLY A 160 -8.87 -2.57 17.20
N GLY A 161 -7.56 -2.31 17.16
CA GLY A 161 -6.74 -2.29 15.95
C GLY A 161 -5.26 -2.42 16.30
N GLY A 162 -4.39 -2.57 15.31
CA GLY A 162 -2.97 -2.79 15.55
C GLY A 162 -2.22 -1.58 16.12
N TRP A 163 -2.83 -0.39 16.16
CA TRP A 163 -2.25 0.78 16.84
C TRP A 163 -2.55 0.79 18.34
N SER A 164 -2.63 -0.40 18.96
CA SER A 164 -2.69 -0.62 20.40
C SER A 164 -1.85 -1.83 20.81
N GLU A 165 -1.50 -1.89 22.10
CA GLU A 165 -0.72 -3.01 22.67
C GLU A 165 -1.45 -4.36 22.58
N ARG A 166 -2.79 -4.31 22.63
CA ARG A 166 -3.66 -5.48 22.55
C ARG A 166 -4.90 -5.18 21.75
N LEU A 167 -5.44 -6.23 21.13
CA LEU A 167 -6.69 -6.23 20.40
C LEU A 167 -7.35 -7.61 20.49
N VAL A 168 -8.55 -7.74 19.95
CA VAL A 168 -9.25 -9.02 19.82
C VAL A 168 -9.53 -9.32 18.35
N ALA A 169 -9.49 -10.59 17.98
CA ALA A 169 -9.85 -11.06 16.65
C ALA A 169 -10.64 -12.35 16.74
N HIS A 170 -11.53 -12.60 15.78
CA HIS A 170 -12.17 -13.90 15.66
C HIS A 170 -11.16 -14.91 15.11
N ARG A 171 -11.16 -16.15 15.60
CA ARG A 171 -10.22 -17.21 15.17
C ARG A 171 -10.18 -17.41 13.66
N SER A 172 -11.28 -17.12 12.98
CA SER A 172 -11.37 -17.22 11.53
C SER A 172 -10.60 -16.16 10.75
N GLN A 173 -10.12 -15.12 11.42
CA GLN A 173 -9.26 -14.08 10.87
C GLN A 173 -7.78 -14.42 11.06
N LEU A 174 -7.44 -15.48 11.79
CA LEU A 174 -6.07 -15.76 12.19
C LEU A 174 -5.38 -16.66 11.20
N HIS A 175 -4.19 -16.23 10.77
CA HIS A 175 -3.29 -17.03 9.95
C HIS A 175 -1.96 -17.20 10.68
N ARG A 176 -1.56 -18.45 10.92
CA ARG A 176 -0.29 -18.76 11.60
C ARG A 176 0.88 -18.27 10.75
N VAL A 177 1.82 -17.57 11.38
CA VAL A 177 3.07 -17.16 10.75
C VAL A 177 4.09 -18.30 10.88
N PRO A 178 4.76 -18.71 9.78
CA PRO A 178 5.85 -19.68 9.86
C PRO A 178 6.96 -19.21 10.80
N ASP A 179 7.53 -20.11 11.60
CA ASP A 179 8.55 -19.74 12.62
C ASP A 179 9.80 -19.11 12.00
N ALA A 180 10.19 -19.55 10.80
CA ALA A 180 11.32 -19.01 10.06
C ALA A 180 11.06 -17.63 9.43
N LEU A 181 9.80 -17.19 9.30
CA LEU A 181 9.48 -15.92 8.66
C LEU A 181 9.78 -14.74 9.62
N PRO A 182 10.65 -13.78 9.25
CA PRO A 182 10.93 -12.61 10.09
C PRO A 182 9.69 -11.73 10.29
N SER A 183 9.58 -11.09 11.45
CA SER A 183 8.42 -10.27 11.83
C SER A 183 8.18 -9.10 10.85
N GLU A 184 9.26 -8.48 10.38
CA GLU A 184 9.26 -7.37 9.43
C GLU A 184 8.70 -7.76 8.07
N ARG A 185 8.85 -9.03 7.67
CA ARG A 185 8.22 -9.57 6.46
C ARG A 185 6.80 -10.07 6.75
N ALA A 186 6.59 -10.72 7.90
CA ALA A 186 5.27 -11.23 8.29
C ALA A 186 4.21 -10.14 8.41
N VAL A 187 4.55 -8.94 8.91
CA VAL A 187 3.59 -7.82 8.98
C VAL A 187 3.13 -7.33 7.60
N LEU A 188 3.83 -7.69 6.51
CA LEU A 188 3.40 -7.42 5.14
C LEU A 188 2.35 -8.40 4.62
N ALA A 189 1.93 -9.40 5.40
CA ALA A 189 0.99 -10.42 4.95
C ALA A 189 -0.37 -9.83 4.54
N GLU A 190 -0.93 -8.88 5.29
CA GLU A 190 -2.20 -8.23 4.91
C GLU A 190 -2.09 -7.47 3.58
N PRO A 191 -1.10 -6.56 3.37
CA PRO A 191 -1.04 -5.84 2.11
C PRO A 191 -0.61 -6.75 0.94
N LEU A 192 0.11 -7.85 1.21
CA LEU A 192 0.34 -8.92 0.21
C LEU A 192 -0.95 -9.66 -0.13
N ALA A 193 -1.79 -10.00 0.85
CA ALA A 193 -3.08 -10.65 0.60
C ALA A 193 -4.00 -9.77 -0.25
N CYS A 194 -3.97 -8.44 -0.03
CA CYS A 194 -4.63 -7.48 -0.92
C CYS A 194 -4.08 -7.54 -2.36
N ALA A 195 -2.76 -7.60 -2.53
CA ALA A 195 -2.12 -7.73 -3.85
C ALA A 195 -2.49 -9.05 -4.54
N VAL A 196 -2.43 -10.17 -3.82
CA VAL A 196 -2.85 -11.49 -4.29
C VAL A 196 -4.32 -11.45 -4.74
N ARG A 197 -5.20 -10.89 -3.91
CA ARG A 197 -6.62 -10.75 -4.24
C ARG A 197 -6.80 -9.97 -5.52
N SER A 198 -6.15 -8.81 -5.64
CA SER A 198 -6.20 -7.95 -6.83
C SER A 198 -5.81 -8.72 -8.08
N VAL A 199 -4.70 -9.46 -8.07
CA VAL A 199 -4.27 -10.27 -9.21
C VAL A 199 -5.27 -11.37 -9.54
N ARG A 200 -5.85 -12.04 -8.54
CA ARG A 200 -6.89 -13.08 -8.73
C ARG A 200 -8.24 -12.54 -9.22
N ARG A 201 -8.44 -11.21 -9.27
CA ARG A 201 -9.68 -10.60 -9.80
C ARG A 201 -9.68 -10.46 -11.33
N ILE A 202 -8.53 -10.64 -11.97
CA ILE A 202 -8.36 -10.47 -13.41
C ILE A 202 -7.82 -11.75 -14.03
N ASP A 203 -8.18 -12.00 -15.29
CA ASP A 203 -7.49 -12.99 -16.09
C ASP A 203 -6.23 -12.36 -16.69
N VAL A 204 -5.12 -13.10 -16.65
CA VAL A 204 -3.83 -12.66 -17.18
C VAL A 204 -3.33 -13.72 -18.14
N PRO A 205 -3.76 -13.67 -19.42
CA PRO A 205 -3.22 -14.55 -20.45
C PRO A 205 -1.70 -14.45 -20.55
N ARG A 206 -1.09 -15.52 -21.08
CA ARG A 206 0.37 -15.55 -21.27
C ARG A 206 0.79 -14.40 -22.18
N GLY A 207 1.82 -13.65 -21.74
CA GLY A 207 2.40 -12.58 -22.53
C GLY A 207 1.65 -11.24 -22.47
N THR A 208 0.55 -11.15 -21.72
CA THR A 208 -0.20 -9.91 -21.50
C THR A 208 0.71 -8.79 -20.98
N SER A 209 0.58 -7.61 -21.59
CA SER A 209 1.29 -6.39 -21.18
C SER A 209 0.58 -5.72 -20.00
N ILE A 210 1.30 -5.47 -18.91
CA ILE A 210 0.72 -4.91 -17.68
C ILE A 210 1.42 -3.61 -17.32
N VAL A 211 0.63 -2.61 -16.96
CA VAL A 211 1.13 -1.35 -16.38
C VAL A 211 0.65 -1.23 -14.95
N VAL A 212 1.56 -1.06 -14.00
CA VAL A 212 1.22 -0.73 -12.60
C VAL A 212 1.41 0.77 -12.39
N VAL A 213 0.32 1.47 -12.08
CA VAL A 213 0.32 2.91 -11.79
C VAL A 213 0.52 3.11 -10.29
N GLY A 214 1.71 3.57 -9.91
CA GLY A 214 2.09 3.80 -8.52
C GLY A 214 2.99 2.70 -7.97
N ALA A 215 4.03 3.11 -7.24
CA ALA A 215 5.02 2.23 -6.62
C ALA A 215 5.18 2.54 -5.12
N GLY A 216 4.05 2.75 -4.44
CA GLY A 216 3.98 2.62 -2.99
C GLY A 216 3.94 1.14 -2.57
N THR A 217 3.68 0.85 -1.30
CA THR A 217 3.63 -0.54 -0.79
C THR A 217 2.73 -1.42 -1.65
N VAL A 218 1.46 -1.02 -1.87
CA VAL A 218 0.50 -1.79 -2.68
C VAL A 218 1.02 -2.04 -4.09
N GLY A 219 1.51 -1.00 -4.78
CA GLY A 219 2.02 -1.14 -6.14
C GLY A 219 3.22 -2.09 -6.24
N LEU A 220 4.16 -2.01 -5.30
CA LEU A 220 5.32 -2.90 -5.26
C LEU A 220 4.89 -4.35 -4.98
N LEU A 221 4.05 -4.58 -3.98
CA LEU A 221 3.57 -5.92 -3.66
C LEU A 221 2.71 -6.52 -4.78
N THR A 222 1.95 -5.71 -5.51
CA THR A 222 1.22 -6.12 -6.72
C THR A 222 2.16 -6.52 -7.85
N VAL A 223 3.29 -5.84 -8.04
CA VAL A 223 4.31 -6.27 -9.03
C VAL A 223 4.83 -7.67 -8.70
N LEU A 224 5.15 -7.92 -7.43
CA LEU A 224 5.59 -9.24 -6.98
C LEU A 224 4.49 -10.29 -7.21
N ALA A 225 3.25 -10.03 -6.78
CA ALA A 225 2.14 -10.96 -6.97
C ALA A 225 1.86 -11.25 -8.45
N LEU A 226 1.92 -10.24 -9.32
CA LEU A 226 1.78 -10.44 -10.78
C LEU A 226 2.89 -11.33 -11.32
N ARG A 227 4.14 -11.09 -10.94
CA ARG A 227 5.30 -11.84 -11.43
C ARG A 227 5.27 -13.30 -10.98
N GLU A 228 4.91 -13.55 -9.72
CA GLU A 228 4.97 -14.89 -9.12
C GLU A 228 3.73 -15.74 -9.41
N LEU A 229 2.55 -15.13 -9.59
CA LEU A 229 1.27 -15.86 -9.64
C LEU A 229 0.64 -15.90 -11.03
N THR A 230 1.25 -15.28 -12.05
CA THR A 230 0.66 -15.20 -13.40
C THR A 230 1.70 -15.41 -14.49
N PRO A 231 1.29 -15.79 -15.72
CA PRO A 231 2.17 -15.85 -16.88
C PRO A 231 2.33 -14.47 -17.56
N ALA A 232 2.22 -13.37 -16.81
CA ALA A 232 2.36 -12.01 -17.32
C ALA A 232 3.64 -11.85 -18.14
N GLY A 233 3.51 -11.14 -19.27
CA GLY A 233 4.65 -10.77 -20.10
C GLY A 233 5.41 -9.58 -19.49
N PRO A 234 5.52 -8.45 -20.21
CA PRO A 234 6.18 -7.27 -19.68
C PRO A 234 5.34 -6.57 -18.61
N ILE A 235 5.94 -6.29 -17.46
CA ILE A 235 5.34 -5.48 -16.38
C ILE A 235 6.05 -4.13 -16.33
N THR A 236 5.35 -3.06 -16.71
CA THR A 236 5.86 -1.69 -16.66
C THR A 236 5.34 -0.97 -15.43
N VAL A 237 6.20 -0.33 -14.65
CA VAL A 237 5.78 0.38 -13.43
C VAL A 237 5.96 1.88 -13.57
N ILE A 238 4.90 2.64 -13.35
CA ILE A 238 4.95 4.11 -13.32
C ILE A 238 5.24 4.54 -11.88
N ALA A 239 6.44 5.06 -11.65
CA ALA A 239 6.94 5.39 -10.32
C ALA A 239 7.58 6.79 -10.27
N ARG A 240 7.22 7.57 -9.26
CA ARG A 240 7.71 8.96 -9.11
C ARG A 240 9.18 9.00 -8.73
N HIS A 241 9.58 8.21 -7.75
CA HIS A 241 10.91 8.32 -7.13
C HIS A 241 11.89 7.24 -7.61
N PRO A 242 13.19 7.54 -7.77
CA PRO A 242 14.19 6.57 -8.22
C PRO A 242 14.30 5.33 -7.32
N GLY A 243 14.18 5.48 -5.99
CA GLY A 243 14.19 4.36 -5.05
C GLY A 243 13.05 3.38 -5.30
N GLN A 244 11.85 3.90 -5.57
CA GLN A 244 10.68 3.08 -5.90
C GLN A 244 10.90 2.27 -7.19
N ARG A 245 11.55 2.87 -8.18
CA ARG A 245 11.86 2.18 -9.45
C ARG A 245 12.82 1.02 -9.27
N ARG A 246 13.90 1.23 -8.51
CA ARG A 246 14.87 0.16 -8.23
C ARG A 246 14.19 -1.02 -7.52
N ARG A 247 13.33 -0.73 -6.53
CA ARG A 247 12.55 -1.78 -5.84
C ARG A 247 11.57 -2.47 -6.78
N ALA A 248 10.91 -1.74 -7.68
CA ALA A 248 10.02 -2.35 -8.67
C ALA A 248 10.75 -3.33 -9.59
N ILE A 249 11.93 -2.98 -10.10
CA ILE A 249 12.77 -3.89 -10.90
C ILE A 249 13.19 -5.13 -10.08
N ALA A 250 13.60 -4.93 -8.82
CA ALA A 250 13.99 -6.03 -7.93
C ALA A 250 12.84 -7.02 -7.63
N LEU A 251 11.58 -6.59 -7.79
CA LEU A 251 10.39 -7.43 -7.64
C LEU A 251 9.89 -8.01 -8.97
N GLY A 252 10.63 -7.84 -10.06
CA GLY A 252 10.30 -8.44 -11.36
C GLY A 252 9.55 -7.54 -12.33
N ALA A 253 9.51 -6.22 -12.11
CA ALA A 253 9.14 -5.29 -13.17
C ALA A 253 10.16 -5.36 -14.32
N THR A 254 9.66 -5.31 -15.55
CA THR A 254 10.48 -5.31 -16.78
C THR A 254 11.06 -3.93 -17.04
N GLU A 255 10.27 -2.86 -16.82
CA GLU A 255 10.71 -1.48 -17.01
C GLU A 255 10.01 -0.55 -16.00
N THR A 256 10.61 0.62 -15.76
CA THR A 256 9.97 1.68 -14.97
C THR A 256 9.97 3.03 -15.67
N ILE A 257 8.85 3.75 -15.60
CA ILE A 257 8.64 5.03 -16.30
C ILE A 257 8.28 6.13 -15.32
N ALA A 258 8.68 7.36 -15.63
CA ALA A 258 8.28 8.53 -14.85
C ALA A 258 6.84 8.93 -15.15
N PRO A 259 6.06 9.43 -14.17
CA PRO A 259 4.68 9.85 -14.43
C PRO A 259 4.55 10.82 -15.62
N GLN A 260 5.45 11.82 -15.72
CA GLN A 260 5.47 12.78 -16.83
C GLN A 260 5.81 12.16 -18.20
N ALA A 261 6.44 10.98 -18.21
CA ALA A 261 6.80 10.24 -19.41
C ALA A 261 5.85 9.08 -19.70
N ALA A 262 4.84 8.81 -18.85
CA ALA A 262 3.99 7.61 -18.92
C ALA A 262 3.39 7.39 -20.31
N LEU A 263 2.70 8.40 -20.86
CA LEU A 263 2.08 8.31 -22.19
C LEU A 263 3.12 8.05 -23.30
N ARG A 264 4.24 8.79 -23.31
CA ARG A 264 5.26 8.66 -24.37
C ARG A 264 6.04 7.36 -24.27
N GLY A 265 6.36 6.94 -23.05
CA GLY A 265 7.09 5.70 -22.78
C GLY A 265 6.23 4.50 -23.12
N LEU A 266 4.96 4.48 -22.67
CA LEU A 266 4.06 3.38 -22.99
C LEU A 266 3.75 3.31 -24.48
N ARG A 267 3.57 4.45 -25.17
CA ARG A 267 3.46 4.50 -26.64
C ARG A 267 4.62 3.75 -27.33
N ARG A 268 5.85 3.94 -26.86
CA ARG A 268 7.03 3.28 -27.42
C ARG A 268 7.02 1.77 -27.18
N ILE A 269 6.54 1.36 -26.01
CA ILE A 269 6.48 -0.06 -25.61
C ILE A 269 5.37 -0.80 -26.37
N THR A 270 4.20 -0.18 -26.51
CA THR A 270 3.01 -0.84 -27.08
C THR A 270 2.83 -0.61 -28.58
N GLY A 271 3.56 0.34 -29.16
CA GLY A 271 3.35 0.77 -30.55
C GLY A 271 2.07 1.59 -30.77
N GLY A 272 1.40 2.02 -29.69
CA GLY A 272 0.16 2.78 -29.76
C GLY A 272 0.30 4.20 -30.33
N SER A 273 -0.82 4.90 -30.42
CA SER A 273 -0.94 6.28 -30.88
C SER A 273 -1.30 7.21 -29.73
N LEU A 274 -0.53 8.28 -29.57
CA LEU A 274 -0.80 9.33 -28.58
C LEU A 274 -1.78 10.35 -29.17
N VAL A 275 -2.96 10.44 -28.58
CA VAL A 275 -4.00 11.43 -28.94
C VAL A 275 -3.97 12.58 -27.94
N ARG A 276 -4.10 13.80 -28.45
CA ARG A 276 -4.18 15.03 -27.65
C ARG A 276 -5.46 15.78 -28.01
N PRO A 277 -6.46 15.81 -27.12
CA PRO A 277 -7.64 16.63 -27.33
C PRO A 277 -7.29 18.13 -27.27
N GLU A 278 -8.16 18.97 -27.81
CA GLU A 278 -8.06 20.43 -27.74
C GLU A 278 -8.07 20.93 -26.29
N LEU A 279 -8.81 20.22 -25.43
CA LEU A 279 -8.88 20.47 -23.98
C LEU A 279 -8.66 19.18 -23.20
N GLY A 280 -7.81 19.25 -22.16
CA GLY A 280 -7.58 18.17 -21.21
C GLY A 280 -6.34 17.29 -21.50
N PRO A 281 -6.15 16.21 -20.71
CA PRO A 281 -4.97 15.37 -20.83
C PRO A 281 -5.00 14.50 -22.09
N GLY A 282 -3.83 14.20 -22.65
CA GLY A 282 -3.70 13.19 -23.71
C GLY A 282 -3.97 11.76 -23.24
N TYR A 283 -4.20 10.86 -24.18
CA TYR A 283 -4.45 9.44 -23.92
C TYR A 283 -3.87 8.55 -25.04
N LEU A 284 -3.81 7.24 -24.82
CA LEU A 284 -3.33 6.28 -25.82
C LEU A 284 -4.47 5.50 -26.48
N LEU A 285 -4.36 5.35 -27.80
CA LEU A 285 -5.01 4.28 -28.56
C LEU A 285 -3.97 3.18 -28.75
N GLY A 286 -4.30 1.92 -28.43
CA GLY A 286 -3.30 0.82 -28.39
C GLY A 286 -2.36 0.90 -27.18
N GLY A 287 -2.91 1.14 -25.99
CA GLY A 287 -2.20 1.11 -24.71
C GLY A 287 -1.93 -0.30 -24.19
N ALA A 288 -1.75 -0.46 -22.88
CA ALA A 288 -1.52 -1.76 -22.25
C ALA A 288 -2.79 -2.61 -22.16
N ASP A 289 -2.65 -3.93 -22.17
CA ASP A 289 -3.77 -4.88 -22.00
C ASP A 289 -4.46 -4.72 -20.64
N ILE A 290 -3.63 -4.59 -19.58
CA ILE A 290 -4.09 -4.43 -18.21
C ILE A 290 -3.35 -3.25 -17.58
N VAL A 291 -4.10 -2.38 -16.90
CA VAL A 291 -3.55 -1.31 -16.08
C VAL A 291 -4.03 -1.47 -14.64
N VAL A 292 -3.11 -1.61 -13.70
CA VAL A 292 -3.39 -1.74 -12.27
C VAL A 292 -3.18 -0.41 -11.57
N GLU A 293 -4.23 0.14 -11.00
CA GLU A 293 -4.23 1.40 -10.26
C GLU A 293 -3.90 1.14 -8.78
N CYS A 294 -2.78 1.69 -8.30
CA CYS A 294 -2.26 1.47 -6.94
C CYS A 294 -1.96 2.77 -6.18
N THR A 295 -2.41 3.94 -6.67
CA THR A 295 -2.19 5.24 -6.02
C THR A 295 -3.35 5.68 -5.13
N GLY A 296 -4.57 5.19 -5.36
CA GLY A 296 -5.75 5.59 -4.61
C GLY A 296 -6.14 7.07 -4.76
N GLY A 297 -5.70 7.71 -5.85
CA GLY A 297 -5.88 9.14 -6.10
C GLY A 297 -6.31 9.42 -7.53
N GLU A 298 -5.58 10.29 -8.23
CA GLU A 298 -5.77 10.60 -9.66
C GLU A 298 -5.37 9.44 -10.60
N GLY A 299 -4.89 8.32 -10.03
CA GLY A 299 -4.41 7.19 -10.81
C GLY A 299 -5.50 6.52 -11.64
N LEU A 300 -6.78 6.60 -11.26
CA LEU A 300 -7.87 6.02 -12.07
C LEU A 300 -7.98 6.70 -13.44
N ASP A 301 -8.00 8.04 -13.49
CA ASP A 301 -8.03 8.77 -14.77
C ASP A 301 -6.77 8.48 -15.60
N THR A 302 -5.61 8.39 -14.94
CA THR A 302 -4.36 7.97 -15.62
C THR A 302 -4.48 6.55 -16.19
N ALA A 303 -5.02 5.60 -15.42
CA ALA A 303 -5.16 4.21 -15.85
C ALA A 303 -6.11 4.07 -17.04
N LEU A 304 -7.25 4.77 -16.99
CA LEU A 304 -8.19 4.85 -18.10
C LEU A 304 -7.53 5.41 -19.36
N ARG A 305 -6.60 6.36 -19.27
CA ARG A 305 -5.89 6.92 -20.44
C ARG A 305 -4.79 6.02 -21.01
N LEU A 306 -4.31 5.03 -20.25
CA LEU A 306 -3.18 4.18 -20.60
C LEU A 306 -3.57 2.78 -21.10
N VAL A 307 -4.78 2.32 -20.80
CA VAL A 307 -5.27 1.00 -21.23
C VAL A 307 -5.70 1.02 -22.70
N ARG A 308 -5.53 -0.10 -23.43
CA ARG A 308 -6.08 -0.24 -24.80
C ARG A 308 -7.60 -0.43 -24.79
N GLY A 309 -8.23 -0.34 -25.96
CA GLY A 309 -9.64 -0.73 -26.11
C GLY A 309 -9.87 -2.21 -25.79
N GLY A 310 -10.99 -2.50 -25.14
CA GLY A 310 -11.32 -3.82 -24.58
C GLY A 310 -10.39 -4.28 -23.45
N GLY A 311 -9.47 -3.43 -22.98
CA GLY A 311 -8.53 -3.78 -21.92
C GLY A 311 -9.14 -3.66 -20.52
N THR A 312 -8.35 -4.02 -19.51
CA THR A 312 -8.80 -4.05 -18.12
C THR A 312 -8.09 -3.00 -17.27
N VAL A 313 -8.86 -2.23 -16.49
CA VAL A 313 -8.37 -1.39 -15.41
C VAL A 313 -8.71 -2.05 -14.08
N LEU A 314 -7.70 -2.50 -13.36
CA LEU A 314 -7.84 -3.10 -12.04
C LEU A 314 -7.61 -2.04 -10.95
N LEU A 315 -8.63 -1.81 -10.13
CA LEU A 315 -8.56 -0.89 -9.00
C LEU A 315 -8.09 -1.65 -7.74
N SER A 316 -6.80 -1.51 -7.44
CA SER A 316 -6.21 -2.01 -6.19
C SER A 316 -6.06 -0.92 -5.14
N GLY A 317 -5.96 0.34 -5.55
CA GLY A 317 -6.04 1.52 -4.69
C GLY A 317 -7.48 2.00 -4.53
N MET A 318 -7.80 2.61 -3.38
CA MET A 318 -9.11 3.21 -3.14
C MET A 318 -9.22 4.55 -3.88
N PRO A 319 -10.12 4.74 -4.87
CA PRO A 319 -10.22 5.99 -5.60
C PRO A 319 -10.58 7.17 -4.69
N GLY A 320 -9.73 8.21 -4.71
CA GLY A 320 -9.90 9.41 -3.88
C GLY A 320 -10.44 10.64 -4.63
N LYS A 321 -10.63 10.55 -5.96
CA LYS A 321 -11.11 11.65 -6.80
C LYS A 321 -12.00 11.13 -7.95
N PRO A 322 -12.93 11.96 -8.47
CA PRO A 322 -13.64 11.65 -9.70
C PRO A 322 -12.68 11.43 -10.88
N ALA A 323 -13.09 10.59 -11.82
CA ALA A 323 -12.39 10.35 -13.08
C ALA A 323 -13.37 10.46 -14.26
N ASP A 324 -12.87 10.81 -15.43
CA ASP A 324 -13.65 10.81 -16.68
C ASP A 324 -13.87 9.37 -17.15
N LEU A 325 -15.12 8.93 -17.20
CA LEU A 325 -15.50 7.57 -17.62
C LEU A 325 -15.80 7.47 -19.13
N THR A 326 -15.70 8.56 -19.89
CA THR A 326 -15.85 8.55 -21.35
C THR A 326 -14.95 7.50 -22.03
N PRO A 327 -13.67 7.32 -21.63
CA PRO A 327 -12.83 6.27 -22.20
C PRO A 327 -13.33 4.86 -21.93
N ALA A 328 -14.04 4.64 -20.81
CA ALA A 328 -14.60 3.36 -20.44
C ALA A 328 -15.77 2.97 -21.33
N TRP A 329 -16.67 3.92 -21.60
CA TRP A 329 -17.77 3.73 -22.54
C TRP A 329 -17.27 3.61 -23.99
N PHE A 330 -16.48 4.57 -24.46
CA PHE A 330 -16.06 4.65 -25.87
C PHE A 330 -15.21 3.44 -26.32
N ARG A 331 -14.37 2.91 -25.44
CA ARG A 331 -13.42 1.83 -25.77
C ARG A 331 -13.75 0.51 -25.08
N GLU A 332 -14.97 0.38 -24.57
CA GLU A 332 -15.50 -0.84 -23.94
C GLU A 332 -14.54 -1.43 -22.89
N LEU A 333 -14.10 -0.59 -21.96
CA LEU A 333 -13.11 -1.00 -20.95
C LEU A 333 -13.76 -1.82 -19.85
N ASN A 334 -13.01 -2.79 -19.34
CA ASN A 334 -13.36 -3.52 -18.12
C ASN A 334 -12.80 -2.78 -16.90
N ILE A 335 -13.65 -2.36 -15.96
CA ILE A 335 -13.20 -1.77 -14.69
C ILE A 335 -13.48 -2.76 -13.57
N VAL A 336 -12.42 -3.29 -12.97
CA VAL A 336 -12.49 -4.36 -11.96
C VAL A 336 -12.06 -3.81 -10.60
N GLY A 337 -12.96 -3.86 -9.62
CA GLY A 337 -12.66 -3.54 -8.23
C GLY A 337 -12.03 -4.72 -7.49
N SER A 338 -11.06 -4.41 -6.63
CA SER A 338 -10.51 -5.31 -5.62
C SER A 338 -10.59 -4.67 -4.24
N TYR A 339 -10.93 -5.47 -3.23
CA TYR A 339 -11.05 -5.02 -1.85
C TYR A 339 -10.59 -6.13 -0.90
N ALA A 340 -9.67 -5.80 -0.01
CA ALA A 340 -9.12 -6.69 1.01
C ALA A 340 -8.64 -8.03 0.44
N SER A 341 -8.93 -9.13 1.14
CA SER A 341 -8.54 -10.50 0.81
C SER A 341 -9.78 -11.39 0.61
N ARG A 342 -9.59 -12.67 0.28
CA ARG A 342 -10.59 -13.74 0.32
C ARG A 342 -10.15 -14.84 1.29
N GLY A 343 -9.82 -14.47 2.53
CA GLY A 343 -9.52 -15.40 3.61
C GLY A 343 -8.28 -16.25 3.36
N ALA A 344 -8.34 -17.53 3.74
CA ALA A 344 -7.20 -18.44 3.83
C ALA A 344 -6.40 -18.60 2.53
N ASP A 345 -7.06 -18.67 1.36
CA ASP A 345 -6.36 -18.87 0.10
C ASP A 345 -5.47 -17.68 -0.27
N ASP A 346 -5.92 -16.45 0.01
CA ASP A 346 -5.16 -15.23 -0.28
C ASP A 346 -4.05 -15.02 0.76
N PHE A 347 -4.33 -15.29 2.04
CA PHE A 347 -3.35 -15.18 3.11
C PHE A 347 -2.26 -16.26 3.07
N GLY A 348 -2.58 -17.48 2.64
CA GLY A 348 -1.59 -18.53 2.41
C GLY A 348 -0.56 -18.10 1.37
N ALA A 349 -1.04 -17.70 0.17
CA ALA A 349 -0.17 -17.18 -0.87
C ALA A 349 0.59 -15.91 -0.44
N ALA A 350 -0.04 -15.04 0.37
CA ALA A 350 0.63 -13.86 0.91
C ALA A 350 1.79 -14.21 1.85
N LEU A 351 1.64 -15.21 2.71
CA LEU A 351 2.70 -15.67 3.61
C LEU A 351 3.84 -16.35 2.84
N ASP A 352 3.52 -17.08 1.77
CA ASP A 352 4.52 -17.63 0.86
C ASP A 352 5.32 -16.51 0.17
N LEU A 353 4.64 -15.52 -0.41
CA LEU A 353 5.26 -14.35 -1.03
C LEU A 353 6.04 -13.49 -0.02
N ALA A 354 5.61 -13.43 1.24
CA ALA A 354 6.33 -12.72 2.29
C ALA A 354 7.73 -13.30 2.54
N SER A 355 7.96 -14.56 2.18
CA SER A 355 9.27 -15.21 2.28
C SER A 355 10.26 -14.74 1.20
N HIS A 356 9.80 -14.05 0.15
CA HIS A 356 10.62 -13.59 -0.95
C HIS A 356 11.71 -12.59 -0.51
N ASP A 357 12.97 -12.84 -0.87
CA ASP A 357 14.10 -12.09 -0.33
C ASP A 357 14.16 -10.62 -0.75
N ALA A 358 13.61 -10.28 -1.92
CA ALA A 358 13.50 -8.89 -2.34
C ALA A 358 12.62 -8.01 -1.42
N LEU A 359 11.86 -8.62 -0.48
CA LEU A 359 11.12 -7.90 0.55
C LEU A 359 11.97 -7.55 1.79
N ALA A 360 13.23 -7.97 1.85
CA ALA A 360 14.16 -7.52 2.88
C ALA A 360 14.22 -5.98 2.94
N GLY A 361 14.13 -5.41 4.14
CA GLY A 361 14.17 -3.96 4.35
C GLY A 361 12.98 -3.21 3.74
N PHE A 362 11.83 -3.85 3.55
CA PHE A 362 10.58 -3.15 3.24
C PHE A 362 9.99 -2.45 4.47
N VAL A 363 10.20 -3.03 5.65
CA VAL A 363 9.87 -2.46 6.97
C VAL A 363 11.18 -2.20 7.70
N ASP A 364 11.76 -1.02 7.47
CA ASP A 364 13.01 -0.56 8.12
C ASP A 364 12.75 0.51 9.19
N SER A 365 11.55 1.06 9.21
CA SER A 365 11.18 2.23 10.00
C SER A 365 10.05 1.87 10.96
N VAL A 366 10.42 1.59 12.22
CA VAL A 366 9.50 1.14 13.27
C VAL A 366 9.47 2.18 14.40
N TYR A 367 8.28 2.55 14.84
CA TYR A 367 8.06 3.58 15.87
C TYR A 367 7.28 3.03 17.07
N PRO A 368 7.53 3.48 18.30
CA PRO A 368 6.59 3.28 19.39
C PRO A 368 5.33 4.15 19.18
N LEU A 369 4.21 3.78 19.79
CA LEU A 369 2.96 4.55 19.70
C LEU A 369 3.09 5.98 20.22
N THR A 370 3.99 6.24 21.18
CA THR A 370 4.28 7.58 21.70
C THR A 370 4.83 8.53 20.63
N ARG A 371 5.48 7.99 19.58
CA ARG A 371 6.01 8.74 18.43
C ARG A 371 5.10 8.69 17.20
N TRP A 372 3.79 8.49 17.40
CA TRP A 372 2.84 8.37 16.29
C TRP A 372 2.86 9.55 15.30
N ARG A 373 3.13 10.77 15.78
CA ARG A 373 3.21 11.94 14.89
C ARG A 373 4.38 11.85 13.92
N ASP A 374 5.54 11.39 14.39
CA ASP A 374 6.73 11.18 13.56
C ASP A 374 6.48 10.07 12.55
N ALA A 375 5.87 8.98 13.01
CA ALA A 375 5.53 7.84 12.15
C ALA A 375 4.58 8.23 11.01
N LEU A 376 3.52 9.01 11.29
CA LEU A 376 2.61 9.52 10.27
C LEU A 376 3.29 10.52 9.32
N SER A 377 4.14 11.41 9.86
CA SER A 377 4.94 12.34 9.05
C SER A 377 5.84 11.61 8.06
N HIS A 378 6.51 10.56 8.55
CA HIS A 378 7.38 9.72 7.76
C HIS A 378 6.58 8.95 6.71
N ALA A 379 5.49 8.28 7.09
CA ALA A 379 4.64 7.54 6.16
C ALA A 379 4.07 8.45 5.04
N LEU A 380 3.64 9.68 5.36
CA LEU A 380 3.19 10.67 4.36
C LEU A 380 4.29 11.18 3.43
N SER A 381 5.56 10.99 3.79
CA SER A 381 6.74 11.40 3.01
C SER A 381 7.58 10.23 2.48
N ALA A 382 7.12 8.98 2.67
CA ALA A 382 7.86 7.75 2.43
C ALA A 382 8.47 7.67 1.02
N GLY A 383 7.72 8.09 -0.01
CA GLY A 383 8.23 8.13 -1.39
C GLY A 383 9.49 8.98 -1.55
N ARG A 384 9.59 10.11 -0.82
CA ARG A 384 10.76 11.00 -0.85
C ARG A 384 11.92 10.46 0.00
N SER A 385 11.64 9.83 1.14
CA SER A 385 12.67 9.25 2.01
C SER A 385 13.20 7.91 1.49
N GLY A 386 12.48 7.25 0.58
CA GLY A 386 12.86 5.94 0.05
C GLY A 386 12.33 4.75 0.86
N SER A 387 11.61 5.02 1.96
CA SER A 387 10.93 4.02 2.77
C SER A 387 9.71 3.46 2.03
N VAL A 388 9.40 2.19 2.30
CA VAL A 388 8.26 1.48 1.66
C VAL A 388 7.11 1.30 2.62
N LYS A 389 7.39 0.78 3.82
CA LYS A 389 6.39 0.54 4.85
C LYS A 389 6.93 1.01 6.19
N ILE A 390 6.14 1.83 6.86
CA ILE A 390 6.37 2.30 8.23
C ILE A 390 5.44 1.48 9.12
N ALA A 391 5.94 1.06 10.28
CA ALA A 391 5.17 0.28 11.24
C ALA A 391 5.26 0.86 12.65
N PHE A 392 4.29 0.53 13.48
CA PHE A 392 4.35 0.67 14.91
C PHE A 392 4.82 -0.63 15.55
N ASP A 393 5.60 -0.53 16.63
CA ASP A 393 5.80 -1.58 17.62
C ASP A 393 5.17 -1.13 18.95
N PRO A 394 3.92 -1.53 19.22
CA PRO A 394 3.22 -1.15 20.43
C PRO A 394 3.88 -1.64 21.73
N ARG A 395 4.71 -2.68 21.68
CA ARG A 395 5.36 -3.27 22.87
C ARG A 395 6.41 -2.35 23.48
N ASN A 396 6.96 -1.44 22.67
CA ASN A 396 8.04 -0.54 23.09
C ASN A 396 7.55 0.71 23.85
N GLY A 397 6.23 0.86 24.07
CA GLY A 397 5.67 1.92 24.92
C GLY A 397 6.09 1.79 26.38
N ASP A 398 6.13 0.57 26.90
CA ASP A 398 6.48 0.27 28.31
C ASP A 398 7.90 0.69 28.68
N ARG A 399 8.85 0.63 27.73
CA ARG A 399 10.26 1.03 27.97
C ARG A 399 10.44 2.54 28.17
N TYR A 400 9.53 3.37 27.66
CA TYR A 400 9.58 4.83 27.82
C TYR A 400 8.66 5.33 28.93
N ALA A 401 7.57 4.62 29.24
CA ALA A 401 6.69 4.97 30.36
C ALA A 401 7.37 4.77 31.74
N GLN A 402 8.36 3.88 31.85
CA GLN A 402 9.12 3.66 33.09
C GLN A 402 10.26 4.66 33.32
N ASN A 403 10.69 5.40 32.28
CA ASN A 403 11.69 6.45 32.38
C ASN A 403 10.99 7.80 32.19
N GLY A 404 10.35 8.29 33.27
CA GLY A 404 9.65 9.57 33.28
C GLY A 404 10.53 10.74 32.83
N ASP A 405 9.89 11.73 32.21
CA ASP A 405 10.36 13.10 31.91
C ASP A 405 11.85 13.38 32.14
N SER A 406 12.63 13.42 31.05
CA SER A 406 13.81 14.31 30.81
C SER A 406 14.81 13.70 29.83
N ALA A 407 14.44 13.57 28.55
CA ALA A 407 15.46 13.39 27.51
C ALA A 407 15.06 14.18 26.27
N GLU A 408 15.74 15.31 26.05
CA GLU A 408 15.73 16.00 24.76
C GLU A 408 16.10 15.02 23.63
N PRO A 409 15.49 15.15 22.45
CA PRO A 409 15.79 14.27 21.33
C PRO A 409 17.23 14.49 20.86
N ALA A 410 18.04 13.43 20.89
CA ALA A 410 19.33 13.41 20.23
C ALA A 410 19.14 13.75 18.73
N ALA A 411 19.87 14.78 18.28
CA ALA A 411 19.81 15.26 16.91
C ALA A 411 20.15 14.13 15.91
N LEU A 412 19.37 14.03 14.84
CA LEU A 412 19.66 13.16 13.69
C LEU A 412 21.05 13.50 13.12
N PRO A 413 21.91 12.51 12.81
CA PRO A 413 23.22 12.79 12.25
C PRO A 413 23.06 13.43 10.86
N ALA A 414 23.64 14.63 10.71
CA ALA A 414 23.72 15.33 9.44
C ALA A 414 24.58 14.51 8.48
N HIS A 415 24.02 14.13 7.33
CA HIS A 415 24.78 13.58 6.21
C HIS A 415 25.83 14.62 5.76
N THR A 416 27.10 14.31 6.01
CA THR A 416 28.24 15.05 5.46
C THR A 416 28.23 14.93 3.94
N ARG A 417 27.98 16.06 3.26
CA ARG A 417 28.24 16.20 1.82
C ARG A 417 29.75 16.30 1.63
N SER A 418 30.34 15.28 1.02
CA SER A 418 31.69 15.35 0.47
C SER A 418 31.70 16.33 -0.70
N THR A 419 32.24 17.53 -0.49
CA THR A 419 32.57 18.48 -1.54
C THR A 419 33.93 18.12 -2.12
N THR A 420 33.94 17.56 -3.34
CA THR A 420 35.15 17.55 -4.18
C THR A 420 35.35 18.95 -4.75
N THR A 421 36.38 19.63 -4.25
CA THR A 421 36.86 20.93 -4.70
C THR A 421 37.53 20.79 -6.07
N SER A 422 37.00 21.46 -7.08
CA SER A 422 37.68 21.69 -8.36
C SER A 422 38.63 22.88 -8.21
N ALA A 423 39.94 22.64 -8.28
CA ALA A 423 40.94 23.69 -8.39
C ALA A 423 41.13 24.06 -9.88
N SER A 424 40.75 25.28 -10.23
CA SER A 424 41.10 25.94 -11.49
C SER A 424 42.53 26.48 -11.40
N THR A 425 43.37 26.17 -12.38
CA THR A 425 44.61 26.92 -12.62
C THR A 425 44.64 27.34 -14.08
N THR A 426 44.72 28.65 -14.30
CA THR A 426 44.84 29.37 -15.56
C THR A 426 46.30 29.45 -16.04
N THR A 427 46.54 29.35 -17.35
CA THR A 427 47.60 30.00 -18.18
C THR A 427 47.51 29.38 -19.59
N SER A 428 46.93 30.05 -20.60
CA SER A 428 47.45 31.08 -21.51
C SER A 428 48.49 30.61 -22.54
N THR A 429 48.19 30.90 -23.82
CA THR A 429 49.07 31.10 -25.02
C THR A 429 49.84 29.86 -25.53
N SER A 430 50.02 29.58 -26.83
CA SER A 430 49.87 30.30 -28.11
C SER A 430 50.20 29.29 -29.25
N ASP A 431 49.72 29.57 -30.48
CA ASP A 431 50.34 29.24 -31.79
C ASP A 431 50.60 27.74 -32.15
N THR A 432 50.50 27.20 -33.37
CA THR A 432 50.50 27.72 -34.74
C THR A 432 50.10 26.58 -35.71
N ALA A 433 49.49 26.98 -36.84
CA ALA A 433 49.49 26.42 -38.20
C ALA A 433 49.89 24.95 -38.54
N SER A 434 49.12 24.38 -39.48
CA SER A 434 49.53 23.82 -40.80
C SER A 434 48.88 22.44 -41.08
N THR A 435 47.95 22.33 -42.04
CA THR A 435 48.05 22.00 -43.50
C THR A 435 47.99 20.51 -43.83
N GLY A 436 47.20 20.17 -44.88
CA GLY A 436 47.18 18.88 -45.60
C GLY A 436 45.84 18.14 -45.44
N ASP A 437 44.83 18.25 -46.31
CA ASP A 437 44.76 17.89 -47.75
C ASP A 437 45.03 16.38 -47.94
N THR A 438 44.06 15.50 -48.21
CA THR A 438 43.35 15.21 -49.49
C THR A 438 42.48 13.96 -49.20
N ASP A 439 41.20 13.86 -49.57
CA ASP A 439 40.57 13.63 -50.89
C ASP A 439 40.61 12.16 -51.41
N HIS A 440 39.56 11.79 -52.16
CA HIS A 440 39.10 10.48 -52.70
C HIS A 440 38.02 9.74 -51.89
N LEU A 441 36.72 9.78 -52.22
CA LEU A 441 35.93 9.65 -53.48
C LEU A 441 35.94 8.26 -54.15
N ASP A 442 34.72 7.90 -54.56
CA ASP A 442 34.27 6.91 -55.56
C ASP A 442 34.10 5.44 -55.12
N ARG A 443 33.03 4.72 -55.48
CA ARG A 443 31.84 4.96 -56.32
C ARG A 443 30.87 3.76 -56.25
N GLU A 444 29.59 4.05 -56.53
CA GLU A 444 28.58 3.34 -57.38
C GLU A 444 28.55 1.79 -57.43
N GLY A 445 27.41 1.08 -57.52
CA GLY A 445 26.02 1.43 -57.83
C GLY A 445 25.21 0.18 -58.21
N ALA A 446 24.00 0.40 -58.75
CA ALA A 446 23.12 -0.47 -59.56
C ALA A 446 21.98 -1.27 -58.90
N ASP A 447 20.76 -0.80 -59.21
CA ASP A 447 19.51 -1.46 -59.64
C ASP A 447 19.15 -2.90 -59.24
N GLY A 448 17.88 -3.01 -58.79
CA GLY A 448 17.06 -4.21 -58.67
C GLY A 448 15.63 -3.84 -58.31
#